data_AF-A0A2E2W1Y2-F1
#
_entry.id   AF-A0A2E2W1Y2-F1
#
_cell.length_a   1.000
_cell.length_b   1.000
_cell.length_c   1.000
_cell.angle_alpha   90.00
_cell.angle_beta   90.00
_cell.angle_gamma   90.00
#
_symmetry.space_group_name_H-M   'P 1'
#
loop_
_entity.id
_entity.type
_entity.pdbx_description
1 polymer ?
#
loop_
_entity_poly.entity_id
_entity_poly.type
_entity_poly.pdbx_seq_one_letter_code
_entity_poly.pdbx_strand_id
1 'polypeptide(L)'
;MIKDCKIVELPKIDDPRGSLTFIEAEKHIPFSFQRVYYLYDVPGGAERGGHAHRELHQLVIAMSGSFDIHLDDGVEKKTVHLNRSYYGLYIPPMMWREIDNFSSGSVCMVLASNYYDELDYYRDYDEFVHDVKKALI
;
A
#
# COMPACT_ATOMS: atom_id res chain seq x y z
N MET A 1 3.92 5.85 12.44
CA MET A 1 4.97 6.75 11.90
C MET A 1 5.48 6.21 10.58
N ILE A 2 6.06 7.04 9.72
CA ILE A 2 6.51 6.65 8.37
C ILE A 2 7.58 5.56 8.38
N LYS A 3 8.37 5.47 9.46
CA LYS A 3 9.33 4.38 9.72
C LYS A 3 8.69 3.00 9.89
N ASP A 4 7.39 2.96 10.19
CA ASP A 4 6.63 1.71 10.34
C ASP A 4 6.18 1.15 8.98
N CYS A 5 6.24 1.97 7.92
CA CYS A 5 6.09 1.50 6.54
C CYS A 5 7.34 0.74 6.11
N LYS A 6 7.18 -0.55 5.79
CA LYS A 6 8.30 -1.46 5.53
C LYS A 6 8.14 -2.16 4.19
N ILE A 7 9.25 -2.30 3.47
CA ILE A 7 9.32 -3.28 2.38
C ILE A 7 9.37 -4.67 3.00
N VAL A 8 8.44 -5.51 2.58
CA VAL A 8 8.35 -6.92 2.91
C VAL A 8 8.87 -7.70 1.70
N GLU A 9 9.96 -8.43 1.90
CA GLU A 9 10.42 -9.42 0.93
C GLU A 9 9.57 -10.68 1.06
N LEU A 10 8.84 -10.99 -0.01
CA LEU A 10 7.93 -12.13 -0.07
C LEU A 10 8.68 -13.36 -0.59
N PRO A 11 8.26 -14.57 -0.20
CA PRO A 11 8.81 -15.79 -0.76
C PRO A 11 8.77 -15.77 -2.28
N LYS A 12 9.89 -16.12 -2.91
CA LYS A 12 10.00 -16.31 -4.34
C LYS A 12 10.60 -17.67 -4.63
N ILE A 13 9.80 -18.55 -5.22
CA ILE A 13 10.24 -19.82 -5.77
C ILE A 13 10.48 -19.60 -7.26
N ASP A 14 11.68 -19.87 -7.73
CA ASP A 14 12.06 -19.64 -9.12
C ASP A 14 12.51 -20.96 -9.75
N ASP A 15 11.88 -21.35 -10.86
CA ASP A 15 12.23 -22.54 -11.62
C ASP A 15 11.97 -22.34 -13.13
N PRO A 16 12.35 -23.29 -14.01
CA PRO A 16 12.19 -23.12 -15.46
C PRO A 16 10.75 -22.89 -15.96
N ARG A 17 9.73 -23.11 -15.13
CA ARG A 17 8.31 -22.83 -15.45
C ARG A 17 7.93 -21.38 -15.15
N GLY A 18 8.75 -20.65 -14.40
CA GLY A 18 8.54 -19.27 -13.98
C GLY A 18 8.78 -19.05 -12.49
N SER A 19 8.36 -17.87 -12.00
CA SER A 19 8.44 -17.52 -10.59
C SER A 19 7.08 -17.61 -9.90
N LEU A 20 7.05 -18.17 -8.69
CA LEU A 20 5.88 -18.22 -7.81
C LEU A 20 6.18 -17.44 -6.53
N THR A 21 5.30 -16.49 -6.20
CA THR A 21 5.27 -15.82 -4.91
C THR A 21 3.94 -16.08 -4.22
N PHE A 22 4.00 -16.37 -2.92
CA PHE A 22 2.83 -16.64 -2.10
C PHE A 22 2.88 -15.85 -0.80
N ILE A 23 1.72 -15.59 -0.22
CA ILE A 23 1.57 -14.75 0.96
C ILE A 23 0.65 -15.49 1.93
N GLU A 24 1.14 -15.70 3.14
CA GLU A 24 0.37 -16.30 4.22
C GLU A 24 0.19 -15.22 5.30
N ALA A 25 -1.06 -14.97 5.68
CA ALA A 25 -1.40 -14.07 6.76
C ALA A 25 -0.65 -14.45 8.04
N GLU A 26 -0.25 -13.45 8.82
CA GLU A 26 0.42 -13.61 10.13
C GLU A 26 1.77 -14.36 10.10
N LYS A 27 2.25 -14.75 8.91
CA LYS A 27 3.59 -15.29 8.69
C LYS A 27 4.47 -14.34 7.90
N HIS A 28 4.01 -13.92 6.71
CA HIS A 28 4.77 -12.99 5.85
C HIS A 28 4.37 -11.53 6.08
N ILE A 29 3.21 -11.30 6.67
CA ILE A 29 2.68 -9.98 7.02
C ILE A 29 2.14 -9.96 8.44
N PRO A 30 2.14 -8.80 9.14
CA PRO A 30 1.78 -8.73 10.55
C PRO A 30 0.26 -8.67 10.81
N PHE A 31 -0.58 -9.04 9.83
CA PHE A 31 -2.03 -8.98 9.93
C PHE A 31 -2.72 -10.09 9.14
N SER A 32 -3.92 -10.48 9.58
CA SER A 32 -4.89 -11.21 8.79
C SER A 32 -5.60 -10.28 7.81
N PHE A 33 -5.83 -10.73 6.57
CA PHE A 33 -6.52 -9.93 5.54
C PHE A 33 -7.89 -10.51 5.20
N GLN A 34 -8.88 -9.63 5.11
CA GLN A 34 -10.27 -9.95 4.78
C GLN A 34 -10.64 -9.59 3.34
N ARG A 35 -9.79 -8.80 2.68
CA ARG A 35 -10.09 -8.25 1.36
C ARG A 35 -8.83 -8.14 0.51
N VAL A 36 -9.01 -8.46 -0.77
CA VAL A 36 -8.02 -8.19 -1.82
C VAL A 36 -8.70 -7.32 -2.87
N TYR A 37 -7.99 -6.31 -3.34
CA TYR A 37 -8.40 -5.53 -4.49
C TYR A 37 -7.19 -5.22 -5.35
N TYR A 38 -7.41 -4.91 -6.62
CA TYR A 38 -6.33 -4.61 -7.53
C TYR A 38 -6.71 -3.49 -8.50
N LEU A 39 -5.74 -2.66 -8.81
CA LEU A 39 -5.83 -1.60 -9.81
C LEU A 39 -5.14 -2.10 -11.07
N TYR A 40 -5.81 -1.95 -12.20
CA TYR A 40 -5.35 -2.35 -13.52
C TYR A 40 -5.89 -1.35 -14.54
N ASP A 41 -5.29 -1.33 -15.73
CA ASP A 41 -5.61 -0.38 -16.81
C ASP A 41 -5.63 1.09 -16.35
N VAL A 42 -4.75 1.42 -15.38
CA VAL A 42 -4.51 2.80 -14.97
C VAL A 42 -3.75 3.49 -16.10
N PRO A 43 -4.27 4.58 -16.70
CA PRO A 43 -3.58 5.27 -17.78
C PRO A 43 -2.18 5.72 -17.34
N GLY A 44 -1.20 5.62 -18.24
CA GLY A 44 0.16 6.06 -17.93
C GLY A 44 0.20 7.54 -17.54
N GLY A 45 0.85 7.84 -16.41
CA GLY A 45 0.88 9.20 -15.83
C GLY A 45 -0.40 9.63 -15.12
N ALA A 46 -1.39 8.74 -14.93
CA ALA A 46 -2.55 9.06 -14.11
C ALA A 46 -2.19 9.03 -12.61
N GLU A 47 -2.74 9.99 -11.89
CA GLU A 47 -2.66 10.08 -10.43
C GLU A 47 -3.92 9.46 -9.81
N ARG A 48 -3.71 8.61 -8.81
CA ARG A 48 -4.79 8.12 -7.92
C ARG A 48 -4.63 8.92 -6.63
N GLY A 49 -5.59 9.82 -6.40
CA GLY A 49 -5.55 10.85 -5.36
C GLY A 49 -5.32 10.33 -3.94
N GLY A 50 -5.21 11.27 -3.00
CA GLY A 50 -4.77 10.99 -1.64
C GLY A 50 -5.88 10.58 -0.68
N HIS A 51 -5.59 9.59 0.16
CA HIS A 51 -6.41 9.25 1.32
C HIS A 51 -5.57 8.57 2.41
N ALA A 52 -6.09 8.54 3.63
CA ALA A 52 -5.56 7.74 4.74
C ALA A 52 -6.66 6.82 5.30
N HIS A 53 -6.27 5.95 6.22
CA HIS A 53 -7.18 5.03 6.92
C HIS A 53 -6.99 5.14 8.44
N ARG A 54 -8.05 5.01 9.22
CA ARG A 54 -7.99 5.06 10.69
C ARG A 54 -7.45 3.75 11.27
N GLU A 55 -7.89 2.61 10.74
CA GLU A 55 -7.59 1.27 11.27
C GLU A 55 -7.04 0.29 10.22
N LEU A 56 -7.13 0.59 8.92
CA LEU A 56 -6.72 -0.36 7.88
C LEU A 56 -5.20 -0.59 7.83
N HIS A 57 -4.81 -1.87 7.89
CA HIS A 57 -3.49 -2.34 7.53
C HIS A 57 -3.47 -2.84 6.09
N GLN A 58 -2.41 -2.50 5.35
CA GLN A 58 -2.35 -2.81 3.92
C GLN A 58 -0.98 -3.32 3.50
N LEU A 59 -0.97 -4.25 2.55
CA LEU A 59 0.23 -4.66 1.81
C LEU A 59 -0.02 -4.35 0.33
N VAL A 60 0.76 -3.42 -0.24
CA VAL A 60 0.68 -3.01 -1.64
C VAL A 60 1.78 -3.67 -2.45
N ILE A 61 1.44 -4.29 -3.58
CA ILE A 61 2.37 -5.07 -4.42
C ILE A 61 2.23 -4.66 -5.89
N ALA A 62 3.34 -4.43 -6.56
CA ALA A 62 3.39 -4.32 -8.02
C ALA A 62 3.45 -5.71 -8.65
N MET A 63 2.28 -6.29 -8.94
CA MET A 63 2.17 -7.63 -9.54
C MET A 63 2.68 -7.65 -10.99
N SER A 64 2.54 -6.52 -11.69
CA SER A 64 3.08 -6.27 -13.02
C SER A 64 3.41 -4.78 -13.13
N GLY A 65 4.37 -4.44 -13.97
CA GLY A 65 4.82 -3.07 -14.19
C GLY A 65 5.41 -2.42 -12.95
N SER A 66 5.26 -1.10 -12.86
CA SER A 66 5.70 -0.28 -11.74
C SER A 66 4.79 0.91 -11.46
N PHE A 67 4.93 1.49 -10.27
CA PHE A 67 4.32 2.75 -9.84
C PHE A 67 5.05 3.27 -8.60
N ASP A 68 4.83 4.54 -8.29
CA ASP A 68 5.35 5.18 -7.07
C ASP A 68 4.23 5.34 -6.04
N ILE A 69 4.57 5.16 -4.77
CA ILE A 69 3.68 5.42 -3.64
C ILE A 69 4.30 6.54 -2.82
N HIS A 70 3.59 7.65 -2.71
CA HIS A 70 3.92 8.75 -1.79
C HIS A 70 3.23 8.49 -0.46
N LEU A 71 4.00 8.50 0.62
CA LEU A 71 3.54 8.28 1.99
C LEU A 71 3.73 9.57 2.78
N ASP A 72 2.77 9.87 3.64
CA ASP A 72 2.80 11.00 4.54
C ASP A 72 2.16 10.60 5.87
N ASP A 73 2.93 10.69 6.96
CA ASP A 73 2.47 10.37 8.31
C ASP A 73 1.94 11.60 9.08
N GLY A 74 1.75 12.73 8.38
CA GLY A 74 1.36 14.03 8.91
C GLY A 74 2.54 14.90 9.35
N VAL A 75 3.76 14.36 9.34
CA VAL A 75 5.00 15.05 9.76
C VAL A 75 6.09 14.90 8.71
N GLU A 76 6.34 13.67 8.27
CA GLU A 76 7.37 13.31 7.29
C GLU A 76 6.74 12.72 6.03
N LYS A 77 7.42 12.92 4.90
CA LYS A 77 7.03 12.38 3.59
C LYS A 77 8.09 11.44 3.05
N LYS A 78 7.66 10.39 2.37
CA LYS A 78 8.55 9.41 1.73
C LYS A 78 7.91 8.85 0.46
N THR A 79 8.70 8.73 -0.60
CA THR A 79 8.29 8.01 -1.82
C THR A 79 8.91 6.62 -1.85
N VAL A 80 8.12 5.63 -2.29
CA VAL A 80 8.55 4.25 -2.49
C VAL A 80 8.19 3.81 -3.91
N HIS A 81 9.20 3.45 -4.69
CA HIS A 81 9.01 2.86 -6.02
C HIS A 81 8.81 1.35 -5.91
N LEU A 82 7.71 0.83 -6.47
CA LEU A 82 7.43 -0.62 -6.53
C LEU A 82 7.49 -1.11 -7.97
N ASN A 83 8.33 -2.11 -8.23
CA ASN A 83 8.52 -2.69 -9.57
C ASN A 83 8.90 -4.20 -9.55
N ARG A 84 8.72 -4.87 -8.40
CA ARG A 84 8.99 -6.29 -8.21
C ARG A 84 7.79 -6.94 -7.53
N SER A 85 7.26 -8.02 -8.13
CA SER A 85 6.11 -8.76 -7.61
C SER A 85 6.38 -9.54 -6.32
N TYR A 86 7.65 -9.71 -5.96
CA TYR A 86 8.09 -10.33 -4.71
C TYR A 86 8.45 -9.31 -3.62
N TYR A 87 8.20 -8.01 -3.86
CA TYR A 87 8.27 -6.97 -2.83
C TYR A 87 6.87 -6.38 -2.59
N GLY A 88 6.47 -6.36 -1.32
CA GLY A 88 5.27 -5.63 -0.89
C GLY A 88 5.64 -4.45 0.00
N LEU A 89 4.94 -3.33 -0.14
CA LEU A 89 5.01 -2.24 0.83
C LEU A 89 3.91 -2.43 1.87
N TYR A 90 4.31 -2.68 3.11
CA TYR A 90 3.41 -2.62 4.25
C TYR A 90 3.13 -1.17 4.62
N ILE A 91 1.86 -0.81 4.71
CA ILE A 91 1.35 0.51 5.11
C ILE A 91 0.44 0.30 6.33
N PRO A 92 0.84 0.77 7.52
CA PRO A 92 0.00 0.72 8.72
C PRO A 92 -1.12 1.78 8.67
N PRO A 93 -2.06 1.76 9.63
CA PRO A 93 -3.06 2.81 9.77
C PRO A 93 -2.43 4.18 10.03
N MET A 94 -3.22 5.23 9.88
CA MET A 94 -2.80 6.63 10.05
C MET A 94 -1.63 7.00 9.12
N MET A 95 -1.76 6.63 7.84
CA MET A 95 -0.81 6.97 6.78
C MET A 95 -1.58 7.50 5.57
N TRP A 96 -1.37 8.77 5.23
CA TRP A 96 -1.84 9.32 3.97
C TRP A 96 -0.98 8.78 2.83
N ARG A 97 -1.62 8.46 1.71
CA ARG A 97 -0.91 7.99 0.54
C ARG A 97 -1.53 8.41 -0.76
N GLU A 98 -0.66 8.60 -1.74
CA GLU A 98 -0.99 8.84 -3.16
C GLU A 98 -0.22 7.83 -4.00
N ILE A 99 -0.77 7.45 -5.16
CA ILE A 99 -0.12 6.52 -6.07
C ILE A 99 -0.16 7.08 -7.48
N ASP A 100 1.00 7.18 -8.12
CA ASP A 100 1.16 7.74 -9.45
C ASP A 100 2.24 6.99 -10.26
N ASN A 101 2.69 7.60 -11.37
CA ASN A 101 3.78 7.10 -12.20
C ASN A 101 3.60 5.62 -12.64
N PHE A 102 2.35 5.24 -12.93
CA PHE A 102 2.03 3.89 -13.40
C PHE A 102 2.67 3.64 -14.77
N SER A 103 3.46 2.57 -14.87
CA SER A 103 3.91 2.05 -16.17
C SER A 103 2.75 1.41 -16.95
N SER A 104 2.92 1.29 -18.27
CA SER A 104 1.95 0.56 -19.10
C SER A 104 1.83 -0.90 -18.65
N GLY A 105 0.59 -1.38 -18.47
CA GLY A 105 0.31 -2.74 -18.00
C GLY A 105 0.59 -2.97 -16.51
N SER A 106 0.69 -1.90 -15.72
CA SER A 106 0.83 -2.02 -14.26
C SER A 106 -0.39 -2.66 -13.61
N VAL A 107 -0.12 -3.56 -12.65
CA VAL A 107 -1.13 -4.14 -11.77
C VAL A 107 -0.71 -3.90 -10.32
N CYS A 108 -1.46 -3.06 -9.63
CA CYS A 108 -1.25 -2.75 -8.21
C CYS A 108 -2.23 -3.58 -7.38
N MET A 109 -1.76 -4.63 -6.73
CA MET A 109 -2.57 -5.47 -5.84
C MET A 109 -2.43 -4.99 -4.40
N VAL A 110 -3.53 -5.02 -3.65
CA VAL A 110 -3.54 -4.67 -2.24
C VAL A 110 -4.24 -5.74 -1.41
N LEU A 111 -3.55 -6.26 -0.40
CA LEU A 111 -4.15 -7.03 0.69
C LEU A 111 -4.54 -6.06 1.81
N ALA A 112 -5.76 -6.16 2.30
CA ALA A 112 -6.32 -5.25 3.29
C ALA A 112 -6.86 -6.01 4.50
N SER A 113 -6.52 -5.56 5.72
CA SER A 113 -6.90 -6.24 6.96
C SER A 113 -8.41 -6.35 7.17
N ASN A 114 -9.16 -5.35 6.70
CA ASN A 114 -10.59 -5.23 6.93
C ASN A 114 -11.38 -5.26 5.61
N TYR A 115 -12.67 -5.59 5.71
CA TYR A 115 -13.66 -5.31 4.68
C TYR A 115 -13.70 -3.81 4.33
N TYR A 116 -14.42 -3.46 3.26
CA TYR A 116 -14.64 -2.06 2.92
C TYR A 116 -15.51 -1.39 3.97
N ASP A 117 -15.01 -0.29 4.51
CA ASP A 117 -15.77 0.66 5.31
C ASP A 117 -15.39 2.07 4.88
N GLU A 118 -16.37 2.88 4.50
CA GLU A 118 -16.15 4.26 4.08
C GLU A 118 -15.80 5.17 5.27
N LEU A 119 -16.27 4.83 6.48
CA LEU A 119 -16.02 5.62 7.69
C LEU A 119 -14.57 5.53 8.17
N ASP A 120 -13.84 4.50 7.71
CA ASP A 120 -12.42 4.32 7.98
C ASP A 120 -11.53 5.28 7.17
N TYR A 121 -12.07 5.90 6.11
CA TYR A 121 -11.29 6.78 5.24
C TYR A 121 -11.14 8.18 5.84
N TYR A 122 -9.93 8.72 5.73
CA TYR A 122 -9.74 10.16 5.63
C TYR A 122 -9.67 10.54 4.16
N ARG A 123 -10.61 11.39 3.71
CA ARG A 123 -10.61 11.98 2.36
C ARG A 123 -10.16 13.44 2.35
N ASP A 124 -10.22 14.08 3.51
CA ASP A 124 -9.72 15.43 3.72
C ASP A 124 -8.36 15.36 4.41
N TYR A 125 -7.37 16.03 3.83
CA TYR A 125 -6.00 15.99 4.33
C TYR A 125 -5.85 16.76 5.65
N ASP A 126 -6.58 17.87 5.82
CA ASP A 126 -6.51 18.67 7.04
C ASP A 126 -7.13 17.90 8.23
N GLU A 127 -8.21 17.15 8.00
CA GLU A 127 -8.78 16.23 8.99
C GLU A 127 -7.76 15.16 9.41
N PHE A 128 -7.09 14.52 8.45
CA PHE A 128 -6.04 13.53 8.72
C PHE A 128 -4.92 14.12 9.58
N VAL A 129 -4.36 15.27 9.17
CA VAL A 129 -3.26 15.92 9.90
C VAL A 129 -3.68 16.35 11.30
N HIS A 130 -4.91 16.82 11.48
CA HIS A 130 -5.45 17.19 12.79
C HIS A 130 -5.51 15.99 13.74
N ASP A 131 -6.02 14.85 13.28
CA ASP A 131 -6.14 13.65 14.11
C ASP A 131 -4.78 12.97 14.37
N VAL A 132 -3.84 13.02 13.41
CA VAL A 132 -2.43 12.64 13.66
C VAL A 132 -1.85 13.46 14.81
N LYS A 133 -2.00 14.79 14.77
CA LYS A 133 -1.42 15.67 15.81
C LYS A 133 -2.02 15.41 17.19
N LYS A 134 -3.32 15.11 17.27
CA LYS A 134 -3.96 14.72 18.54
C LYS A 134 -3.35 13.43 19.11
N ALA A 135 -3.03 12.45 18.26
CA ALA A 135 -2.46 11.17 18.69
C ALA A 135 -1.00 11.27 19.18
N LEU A 136 -0.32 12.40 18.91
CA LEU A 136 1.05 12.68 19.35
C LEU A 136 1.14 13.41 20.69
N ILE A 137 0.00 13.85 21.25
CA ILE A 137 -0.12 14.56 22.54
C ILE A 137 -0.61 13.58 23.60
#